data_AF-A0A7S4IB44-F1
#
_entry.id   AF-A0A7S4IB44-F1
#
_cell.length_a   1.000
_cell.length_b   1.000
_cell.length_c   1.000
_cell.angle_alpha   90.00
_cell.angle_beta   90.00
_cell.angle_gamma   90.00
#
_symmetry.space_group_name_H-M   'P 1'
#
loop_
_entity.id
_entity.type
_entity.pdbx_description
1 polymer ?
#
loop_
_entity_poly.entity_id
_entity_poly.type
_entity_poly.pdbx_seq_one_letter_code
_entity_poly.pdbx_strand_id
1 'polypeptide(L)'
;MCEDILNGTVEDIERTREKITSALGTEAGLLAEILPSLGHIVGEQPTKTAVGGVEAQNRLHAAFRALSRSVCTPEAPAVIVLDDVQWADELSLDLMRTLVLEEEGVERADIDSPRPSSPLLLVLCYRDNEVDYSHPMSFLISDLRSAGIGLTEINVENLSREDTNQLLSDASHMHTATSRPLADIVYRMTQGNCFFVEQFLNSLCRDRLLYRIQSNYDSDNEKNKEWKWRWDEVVISSLDLSDNVVDLLAGRIMKLTPWARDVLQVAACIGSTFDIATLQLVFDSGDKRRRPSAGCYSFASQKRRDTGGNKDKKEDGEELCKILELAVEEGLVDVI
;
A
#
# COMPACT_ATOMS: atom_id res chain seq x y z
N MET A 1 8.22 -12.60 -0.43
CA MET A 1 8.48 -14.04 -0.68
C MET A 1 9.36 -14.27 -1.92
N CYS A 2 8.87 -14.05 -3.15
CA CYS A 2 9.67 -14.33 -4.35
C CYS A 2 10.93 -13.46 -4.43
N GLU A 3 10.83 -12.18 -4.07
CA GLU A 3 11.98 -11.27 -3.99
C GLU A 3 12.99 -11.68 -2.91
N ASP A 4 12.52 -12.14 -1.75
CA ASP A 4 13.40 -12.63 -0.66
C ASP A 4 14.18 -13.87 -1.08
N ILE A 5 13.53 -14.78 -1.81
CA ILE A 5 14.18 -15.97 -2.39
C ILE A 5 15.23 -15.55 -3.43
N LEU A 6 14.92 -14.59 -4.29
CA LEU A 6 15.83 -14.09 -5.32
C LEU A 6 17.02 -13.30 -4.76
N ASN A 7 16.91 -12.76 -3.55
CA ASN A 7 18.00 -12.09 -2.84
C ASN A 7 18.92 -13.05 -2.06
N GLY A 8 18.63 -14.36 -2.08
CA GLY A 8 19.44 -15.40 -1.45
C GLY A 8 20.72 -15.76 -2.21
N THR A 9 21.48 -16.73 -1.70
CA THR A 9 22.64 -17.26 -2.44
C THR A 9 22.20 -18.06 -3.66
N VAL A 10 23.09 -18.24 -4.64
CA VAL A 10 22.81 -19.05 -5.83
C VAL A 10 22.39 -20.49 -5.46
N GLU A 11 23.00 -21.05 -4.41
CA GLU A 11 22.64 -22.38 -3.89
C GLU A 11 21.24 -22.41 -3.26
N ASP A 12 20.84 -21.33 -2.57
CA ASP A 12 19.49 -21.22 -1.99
C ASP A 12 18.43 -21.10 -3.07
N ILE A 13 18.71 -20.32 -4.13
CA ILE A 13 17.81 -20.15 -5.28
C ILE A 13 17.62 -21.48 -6.01
N GLU A 14 18.70 -22.20 -6.32
CA GLU A 14 18.61 -23.49 -7.02
C GLU A 14 17.92 -24.56 -6.17
N ARG A 15 18.22 -24.64 -4.88
CA ARG A 15 17.51 -25.55 -3.97
C ARG A 15 16.01 -25.22 -3.89
N THR A 16 15.66 -23.95 -3.91
CA THR A 16 14.25 -23.51 -3.86
C THR A 16 13.54 -23.75 -5.19
N ARG A 17 14.23 -23.50 -6.32
CA ARG A 17 13.78 -23.85 -7.67
C ARG A 17 13.46 -25.34 -7.76
N GLU A 18 14.37 -26.22 -7.34
CA GLU A 18 14.16 -27.67 -7.35
C GLU A 18 12.95 -28.08 -6.50
N LYS A 19 12.84 -27.54 -5.27
CA LYS A 19 11.71 -27.81 -4.38
C LYS A 19 10.38 -27.40 -4.99
N ILE A 20 10.28 -26.16 -5.47
CA ILE A 20 9.04 -25.61 -6.03
C ILE A 20 8.67 -26.34 -7.32
N THR A 21 9.64 -26.57 -8.22
CA THR A 21 9.38 -27.23 -9.50
C THR A 21 8.97 -28.69 -9.29
N SER A 22 9.58 -29.39 -8.32
CA SER A 22 9.20 -30.76 -7.95
C SER A 22 7.79 -30.82 -7.35
N ALA A 23 7.42 -29.85 -6.51
CA ALA A 23 6.10 -29.80 -5.87
C ALA A 23 4.98 -29.42 -6.85
N LEU A 24 5.22 -28.42 -7.70
CA LEU A 24 4.24 -27.94 -8.68
C LEU A 24 4.12 -28.87 -9.89
N GLY A 25 5.20 -29.58 -10.22
CA GLY A 25 5.29 -30.45 -11.38
C GLY A 25 4.80 -29.74 -12.64
N THR A 26 3.77 -30.29 -13.26
CA THR A 26 3.23 -29.77 -14.51
C THR A 26 2.33 -28.54 -14.37
N GLU A 27 2.04 -28.11 -13.14
CA GLU A 27 1.21 -26.94 -12.85
C GLU A 27 2.04 -25.66 -12.64
N ALA A 28 3.37 -25.76 -12.64
CA ALA A 28 4.27 -24.62 -12.49
C ALA A 28 4.05 -23.53 -13.55
N GLY A 29 3.73 -23.93 -14.79
CA GLY A 29 3.45 -22.98 -15.87
C GLY A 29 2.18 -22.16 -15.64
N LEU A 30 1.14 -22.75 -15.04
CA LEU A 30 -0.12 -22.07 -14.75
C LEU A 30 0.07 -20.99 -13.68
N LEU A 31 0.86 -21.27 -12.64
CA LEU A 31 1.19 -20.26 -11.63
C LEU A 31 2.18 -19.21 -12.14
N ALA A 32 3.13 -19.57 -13.00
CA ALA A 32 4.07 -18.61 -13.57
C ALA A 32 3.40 -17.58 -14.49
N GLU A 33 2.27 -17.94 -15.12
CA GLU A 33 1.44 -17.01 -15.92
C GLU A 33 0.72 -15.99 -15.04
N ILE A 34 0.23 -16.41 -13.87
CA ILE A 34 -0.52 -15.56 -12.93
C ILE A 34 0.43 -14.76 -12.02
N LEU A 35 1.55 -15.36 -11.64
CA LEU A 35 2.59 -14.79 -10.78
C LEU A 35 3.91 -14.71 -11.56
N PRO A 36 4.13 -13.67 -12.38
CA PRO A 36 5.33 -13.54 -13.19
C PRO A 36 6.64 -13.63 -12.39
N SER A 37 6.62 -13.16 -11.13
CA SER A 37 7.75 -13.25 -10.20
C SER A 37 8.14 -14.70 -9.87
N LEU A 38 7.19 -15.64 -9.85
CA LEU A 38 7.45 -17.06 -9.70
C LEU A 38 8.21 -17.61 -10.92
N GLY A 39 7.91 -17.10 -12.12
CA GLY A 39 8.59 -17.47 -13.37
C GLY A 39 10.12 -17.26 -13.31
N HIS A 40 10.59 -16.23 -12.61
CA HIS A 40 12.03 -16.01 -12.40
C HIS A 40 12.69 -17.12 -11.55
N ILE A 41 11.92 -17.72 -10.64
CA ILE A 41 12.39 -18.79 -9.75
C ILE A 41 12.33 -20.14 -10.44
N VAL A 42 11.20 -20.49 -11.07
CA VAL A 42 11.01 -21.82 -11.68
C VAL A 42 11.59 -21.92 -13.10
N GLY A 43 11.87 -20.81 -13.76
CA GLY A 43 12.38 -20.77 -15.14
C GLY A 43 11.29 -21.03 -16.18
N GLU A 44 11.68 -21.23 -17.45
CA GLU A 44 10.73 -21.53 -18.53
C GLU A 44 9.96 -22.83 -18.22
N GLN A 45 8.62 -22.72 -18.18
CA GLN A 45 7.73 -23.84 -17.95
C GLN A 45 6.98 -24.19 -19.23
N PRO A 46 6.72 -25.48 -19.49
CA PRO A 46 5.91 -25.88 -20.63
C PRO A 46 4.48 -25.32 -20.47
N THR A 47 4.07 -24.43 -21.36
CA THR A 47 2.70 -23.92 -21.44
C THR A 47 1.74 -25.07 -21.73
N LYS A 48 0.83 -25.35 -20.81
CA LYS A 48 -0.25 -26.33 -20.99
C LYS A 48 -1.45 -25.69 -21.68
N THR A 49 -2.24 -26.53 -22.34
CA THR A 49 -3.52 -26.19 -22.93
C THR A 49 -4.47 -25.60 -21.89
N ALA A 50 -5.09 -24.47 -22.22
CA ALA A 50 -6.12 -23.86 -21.40
C ALA A 50 -7.29 -24.83 -21.23
N VAL A 51 -7.57 -25.19 -19.98
CA VAL A 51 -8.81 -25.85 -19.59
C VAL A 51 -9.71 -24.76 -19.03
N GLY A 52 -11.00 -24.75 -19.37
CA GLY A 52 -11.95 -23.74 -18.90
C GLY A 52 -12.76 -24.21 -17.69
N GLY A 53 -13.32 -23.24 -16.95
CA GLY A 53 -14.30 -23.49 -15.89
C GLY A 53 -13.72 -24.14 -14.62
N VAL A 54 -14.51 -25.01 -13.98
CA VAL A 54 -14.22 -25.60 -12.65
C VAL A 54 -12.89 -26.36 -12.60
N GLU A 55 -12.49 -27.02 -13.69
CA GLU A 55 -11.23 -27.74 -13.74
C GLU A 55 -10.01 -26.80 -13.68
N ALA A 56 -10.11 -25.62 -14.29
CA ALA A 56 -9.07 -24.60 -14.20
C ALA A 56 -8.90 -24.10 -12.76
N GLN A 57 -10.02 -23.84 -12.07
CA GLN A 57 -10.04 -23.40 -10.68
C GLN A 57 -9.46 -24.47 -9.74
N ASN A 58 -9.87 -25.74 -9.90
CA ASN A 58 -9.33 -26.84 -9.10
C ASN A 58 -7.82 -27.02 -9.28
N ARG A 59 -7.32 -26.86 -10.51
CA ARG A 59 -5.88 -26.90 -10.82
C ARG A 59 -5.15 -25.72 -10.19
N LEU A 60 -5.71 -24.52 -10.25
CA LEU A 60 -5.17 -23.34 -9.58
C LEU A 60 -5.07 -23.54 -8.07
N HIS A 61 -6.14 -24.03 -7.43
CA HIS A 61 -6.16 -24.32 -5.99
C HIS A 61 -5.14 -25.39 -5.61
N ALA A 62 -5.01 -26.45 -6.42
CA ALA A 62 -4.00 -27.48 -6.19
C ALA A 62 -2.57 -26.94 -6.34
N ALA A 63 -2.33 -26.10 -7.34
CA ALA A 63 -1.03 -25.49 -7.59
C ALA A 63 -0.63 -24.55 -6.45
N PHE A 64 -1.51 -23.65 -6.01
CA PHE A 64 -1.24 -22.75 -4.89
C PHE A 64 -0.96 -23.49 -3.58
N ARG A 65 -1.67 -24.58 -3.32
CA ARG A 65 -1.40 -25.47 -2.17
C ARG A 65 -0.04 -26.16 -2.27
N ALA A 66 0.31 -26.68 -3.46
CA ALA A 66 1.60 -27.30 -3.67
C ALA A 66 2.74 -26.26 -3.51
N LEU A 67 2.52 -25.04 -3.99
CA LEU A 67 3.44 -23.92 -3.79
C LEU A 67 3.60 -23.63 -2.28
N SER A 68 2.51 -23.39 -1.56
CA SER A 68 2.56 -23.05 -0.13
C SER A 68 3.31 -24.12 0.67
N ARG A 69 3.01 -25.40 0.47
CA ARG A 69 3.71 -26.51 1.16
C ARG A 69 5.18 -26.64 0.78
N SER A 70 5.56 -26.26 -0.44
CA SER A 70 6.96 -26.34 -0.87
C SER A 70 7.85 -25.28 -0.23
N VAL A 71 7.25 -24.14 0.16
CA VAL A 71 7.96 -22.99 0.74
C VAL A 71 7.73 -22.84 2.25
N CYS A 72 6.67 -23.43 2.80
CA CYS A 72 6.34 -23.41 4.23
C CYS A 72 6.72 -24.76 4.85
N THR A 73 7.81 -24.81 5.61
CA THR A 73 8.20 -26.03 6.35
C THR A 73 8.31 -25.73 7.85
N PRO A 74 8.33 -26.74 8.74
CA PRO A 74 8.58 -26.52 10.16
C PRO A 74 9.86 -25.71 10.45
N GLU A 75 10.89 -25.87 9.61
CA GLU A 75 12.16 -25.14 9.70
C GLU A 75 12.10 -23.74 9.06
N ALA A 76 11.06 -23.46 8.27
CA ALA A 76 10.85 -22.22 7.54
C ALA A 76 9.35 -21.86 7.52
N PRO A 77 8.78 -21.38 8.65
CA PRO A 77 7.41 -20.92 8.70
C PRO A 77 7.19 -19.68 7.82
N ALA A 78 5.99 -19.56 7.27
CA ALA A 78 5.63 -18.45 6.41
C ALA A 78 4.50 -17.62 7.01
N VAL A 79 4.57 -16.32 6.76
CA VAL A 79 3.48 -15.39 7.02
C VAL A 79 3.06 -14.82 5.67
N ILE A 80 1.78 -14.94 5.33
CA ILE A 80 1.18 -14.27 4.18
C ILE A 80 0.31 -13.14 4.74
N VAL A 81 0.66 -11.90 4.38
CA VAL A 81 -0.13 -10.71 4.71
C VAL A 81 -0.85 -10.28 3.44
N LEU A 82 -2.17 -10.20 3.50
CA LEU A 82 -3.00 -9.71 2.42
C LEU A 82 -3.70 -8.44 2.90
N ASP A 83 -3.48 -7.36 2.16
CA ASP A 83 -4.10 -6.06 2.43
C ASP A 83 -5.32 -5.83 1.54
N ASP A 84 -6.21 -4.95 2.00
CA ASP A 84 -7.46 -4.58 1.32
C ASP A 84 -8.31 -5.77 0.83
N VAL A 85 -8.42 -6.83 1.64
CA VAL A 85 -9.12 -8.06 1.21
C VAL A 85 -10.62 -7.88 1.01
N GLN A 86 -11.19 -6.75 1.44
CA GLN A 86 -12.57 -6.37 1.10
C GLN A 86 -12.79 -6.19 -0.41
N TRP A 87 -11.73 -6.00 -1.21
CA TRP A 87 -11.83 -5.89 -2.68
C TRP A 87 -11.50 -7.19 -3.41
N ALA A 88 -11.21 -8.27 -2.69
CA ALA A 88 -10.96 -9.58 -3.29
C ALA A 88 -12.23 -10.17 -3.90
N ASP A 89 -12.12 -10.75 -5.09
CA ASP A 89 -13.21 -11.48 -5.72
C ASP A 89 -13.50 -12.82 -5.01
N GLU A 90 -14.65 -13.42 -5.32
CA GLU A 90 -15.10 -14.67 -4.69
C GLU A 90 -14.15 -15.85 -4.91
N LEU A 91 -13.51 -15.95 -6.09
CA LEU A 91 -12.57 -17.04 -6.39
C LEU A 91 -11.30 -16.90 -5.55
N SER A 92 -10.82 -15.66 -5.39
CA SER A 92 -9.68 -15.33 -4.55
C SER A 92 -9.94 -15.67 -3.07
N LEU A 93 -11.13 -15.38 -2.55
CA LEU A 93 -11.51 -15.73 -1.18
C LEU A 93 -11.71 -17.24 -0.99
N ASP A 94 -12.26 -17.94 -1.99
CA ASP A 94 -12.40 -19.40 -1.97
C ASP A 94 -11.04 -20.13 -2.01
N LEU A 95 -10.05 -19.56 -2.72
CA LEU A 95 -8.68 -20.04 -2.66
C LEU A 95 -8.10 -19.91 -1.24
N MET A 96 -8.29 -18.77 -0.57
CA MET A 96 -7.85 -18.56 0.82
C MET A 96 -8.51 -19.56 1.76
N ARG A 97 -9.82 -19.77 1.62
CA ARG A 97 -10.57 -20.79 2.36
C ARG A 97 -9.92 -22.17 2.23
N THR A 98 -9.67 -22.59 0.99
CA THR A 98 -9.11 -23.90 0.68
C THR A 98 -7.71 -24.07 1.27
N LEU A 99 -6.89 -23.01 1.26
CA LEU A 99 -5.55 -23.02 1.84
C LEU A 99 -5.58 -23.24 3.35
N VAL A 100 -6.51 -22.58 4.07
CA VAL A 100 -6.61 -22.68 5.53
C VAL A 100 -7.21 -24.02 5.99
N LEU A 101 -8.31 -24.46 5.36
CA LEU A 101 -9.04 -25.67 5.79
C LEU A 101 -8.25 -26.97 5.56
N GLU A 102 -7.44 -27.04 4.50
CA GLU A 102 -6.64 -28.24 4.24
C GLU A 102 -5.37 -28.35 5.10
N GLU A 103 -4.75 -27.23 5.49
CA GLU A 103 -3.57 -27.27 6.37
C GLU A 103 -3.91 -27.76 7.78
N GLU A 104 -5.13 -27.50 8.24
CA GLU A 104 -5.65 -27.95 9.54
C GLU A 104 -6.27 -29.37 9.47
N GLY A 105 -6.21 -30.02 8.30
CA GLY A 105 -6.67 -31.41 8.12
C GLY A 105 -8.20 -31.59 8.16
N VAL A 106 -8.97 -30.50 8.06
CA VAL A 106 -10.43 -30.51 8.25
C VAL A 106 -11.18 -31.17 7.08
N GLU A 107 -10.60 -31.16 5.87
CA GLU A 107 -11.28 -31.66 4.66
C GLU A 107 -10.89 -33.09 4.21
N ARG A 108 -9.91 -33.76 4.84
CA ARG A 108 -9.53 -35.13 4.46
C ARG A 108 -9.28 -36.04 5.67
N ALA A 109 -10.24 -36.95 5.88
CA ALA A 109 -10.20 -38.06 6.82
C ALA A 109 -9.27 -39.21 6.39
N ASP A 110 -8.08 -38.92 5.87
CA ASP A 110 -7.08 -39.95 5.59
C ASP A 110 -6.25 -40.18 6.87
N ILE A 111 -6.77 -41.08 7.71
CA ILE A 111 -6.33 -41.41 9.07
C ILE A 111 -4.89 -41.97 9.14
N ASP A 112 -4.30 -42.40 8.03
CA ASP A 112 -3.06 -43.19 8.01
C ASP A 112 -1.77 -42.40 7.71
N SER A 113 -1.83 -41.07 7.58
CA SER A 113 -0.60 -40.27 7.41
C SER A 113 -0.72 -38.96 8.18
N PRO A 114 -0.11 -38.83 9.39
CA PRO A 114 -0.01 -37.54 10.05
C PRO A 114 0.79 -36.62 9.14
N ARG A 115 0.11 -35.68 8.48
CA ARG A 115 0.81 -34.66 7.71
C ARG A 115 1.40 -33.68 8.72
N PRO A 116 2.69 -33.31 8.58
CA PRO A 116 3.22 -32.20 9.35
C PRO A 116 2.39 -30.96 8.97
N SER A 117 1.85 -30.26 9.97
CA SER A 117 1.20 -28.97 9.74
C SER A 117 2.23 -28.04 9.10
N SER A 118 1.90 -27.46 7.94
CA SER A 118 2.76 -26.41 7.39
C SER A 118 2.51 -25.17 8.27
N PRO A 119 3.52 -24.60 8.92
CA PRO A 119 3.31 -23.45 9.79
C PRO A 119 3.11 -22.17 8.96
N LEU A 120 1.90 -22.02 8.44
CA LEU A 120 1.44 -20.86 7.68
C LEU A 120 0.56 -19.99 8.58
N LEU A 121 0.94 -18.73 8.75
CA LEU A 121 0.09 -17.70 9.33
C LEU A 121 -0.47 -16.82 8.20
N LEU A 122 -1.80 -16.74 8.10
CA LEU A 122 -2.48 -15.83 7.21
C LEU A 122 -2.95 -14.61 8.00
N VAL A 123 -2.49 -13.42 7.60
CA VAL A 123 -2.93 -12.13 8.15
C VAL A 123 -3.74 -11.42 7.09
N LEU A 124 -5.00 -11.13 7.39
CA LEU A 124 -5.93 -10.46 6.49
C LEU A 124 -6.24 -9.09 7.06
N CYS A 125 -5.95 -8.04 6.30
CA CYS A 125 -6.29 -6.66 6.64
C CYS A 125 -7.49 -6.24 5.79
N TYR A 126 -8.51 -5.69 6.45
CA TYR A 126 -9.71 -5.21 5.77
C TYR A 126 -10.38 -4.07 6.53
N ARG A 127 -11.23 -3.35 5.82
CA ARG A 127 -12.04 -2.26 6.38
C ARG A 127 -13.39 -2.79 6.86
N ASP A 128 -13.65 -2.67 8.16
CA ASP A 128 -14.87 -3.16 8.80
C ASP A 128 -16.14 -2.44 8.30
N ASN A 129 -16.01 -1.19 7.86
CA ASN A 129 -17.10 -0.40 7.29
C ASN A 129 -17.44 -0.73 5.83
N GLU A 130 -16.60 -1.51 5.12
CA GLU A 130 -16.84 -1.96 3.74
C GLU A 130 -17.28 -3.43 3.67
N VAL A 131 -17.21 -4.17 4.79
CA VAL A 131 -17.59 -5.58 4.88
C VAL A 131 -18.86 -5.73 5.70
N ASP A 132 -20.00 -5.81 5.02
CA ASP A 132 -21.29 -6.07 5.67
C ASP A 132 -21.58 -7.59 5.84
N TYR A 133 -22.72 -7.92 6.42
CA TYR A 133 -23.15 -9.31 6.64
C TYR A 133 -23.36 -10.13 5.36
N SER A 134 -23.51 -9.48 4.21
CA SER A 134 -23.68 -10.12 2.90
C SER A 134 -22.39 -10.22 2.09
N HIS A 135 -21.30 -9.61 2.58
CA HIS A 135 -20.02 -9.61 1.91
C HIS A 135 -19.39 -11.02 1.89
N PRO A 136 -18.79 -11.48 0.78
CA PRO A 136 -18.09 -12.77 0.67
C PRO A 136 -17.09 -13.08 1.81
N MET A 137 -16.40 -12.05 2.28
CA MET A 137 -15.46 -12.16 3.40
C MET A 137 -16.16 -12.56 4.72
N SER A 138 -17.36 -12.03 5.00
CA SER A 138 -18.16 -12.42 6.17
C SER A 138 -18.50 -13.91 6.18
N PHE A 139 -18.78 -14.49 5.01
CA PHE A 139 -18.99 -15.93 4.86
C PHE A 139 -17.69 -16.72 5.09
N LEU A 140 -16.57 -16.26 4.54
CA LEU A 140 -15.26 -16.87 4.78
C LEU A 140 -14.95 -16.95 6.29
N ILE A 141 -15.07 -15.85 7.03
CA ILE A 141 -14.84 -15.83 8.49
C ILE A 141 -15.77 -16.80 9.22
N SER A 142 -17.07 -16.78 8.87
CA SER A 142 -18.07 -17.66 9.48
C SER A 142 -17.73 -19.14 9.25
N ASP A 143 -17.31 -19.48 8.04
CA ASP A 143 -16.98 -20.85 7.66
C ASP A 143 -15.71 -21.35 8.34
N LEU A 144 -14.66 -20.51 8.42
CA LEU A 144 -13.44 -20.85 9.13
C LEU A 144 -13.69 -21.01 10.65
N ARG A 145 -14.52 -20.15 11.26
CA ARG A 145 -14.95 -20.31 12.66
C ARG A 145 -15.71 -21.62 12.88
N SER A 146 -16.62 -21.96 11.97
CA SER A 146 -17.42 -23.19 12.03
C SER A 146 -16.59 -24.45 11.86
N ALA A 147 -15.51 -24.36 11.09
CA ALA A 147 -14.50 -25.42 10.92
C ALA A 147 -13.57 -25.58 12.14
N GLY A 148 -13.69 -24.74 13.17
CA GLY A 148 -12.86 -24.80 14.37
C GLY A 148 -11.47 -24.20 14.20
N ILE A 149 -11.24 -23.41 13.15
CA ILE A 149 -9.97 -22.73 12.93
C ILE A 149 -9.80 -21.61 13.97
N GLY A 150 -8.60 -21.47 14.52
CA GLY A 150 -8.26 -20.40 15.46
C GLY A 150 -8.14 -19.05 14.76
N LEU A 151 -9.19 -18.24 14.78
CA LEU A 151 -9.17 -16.87 14.24
C LEU A 151 -8.88 -15.87 15.36
N THR A 152 -7.90 -15.00 15.14
CA THR A 152 -7.67 -13.82 15.98
C THR A 152 -8.10 -12.58 15.22
N GLU A 153 -9.07 -11.85 15.77
CA GLU A 153 -9.56 -10.60 15.20
C GLU A 153 -9.00 -9.44 16.01
N ILE A 154 -8.30 -8.53 15.34
CA ILE A 154 -7.72 -7.33 15.94
C ILE A 154 -8.40 -6.13 15.32
N ASN A 155 -9.25 -5.46 16.10
CA ASN A 155 -9.81 -4.19 15.68
C ASN A 155 -8.78 -3.08 15.94
N VAL A 156 -8.34 -2.40 14.89
CA VAL A 156 -7.38 -1.30 14.97
C VAL A 156 -8.16 0.01 15.05
N GLU A 157 -8.30 0.53 16.26
CA GLU A 157 -8.96 1.82 16.48
C GLU A 157 -8.03 3.00 16.15
N ASN A 158 -8.62 4.19 15.99
CA ASN A 158 -7.86 5.43 15.93
C ASN A 158 -7.01 5.60 17.21
N LEU A 159 -5.87 6.27 17.09
CA LEU A 159 -4.99 6.56 18.23
C LEU A 159 -5.77 7.26 19.33
N SER A 160 -5.57 6.85 20.58
CA SER A 160 -6.07 7.65 21.70
C SER A 160 -5.33 8.99 21.79
N ARG A 161 -5.84 9.91 22.61
CA ARG A 161 -5.14 11.18 22.90
C ARG A 161 -3.77 10.90 23.53
N GLU A 162 -3.69 9.89 24.38
CA GLU A 162 -2.46 9.47 25.04
C GLU A 162 -1.48 8.84 24.04
N ASP A 163 -1.94 7.98 23.13
CA ASP A 163 -1.11 7.39 22.09
C ASP A 163 -0.63 8.43 21.09
N THR A 164 -1.47 9.43 20.76
CA THR A 164 -1.07 10.58 19.94
C THR A 164 0.05 11.37 20.63
N ASN A 165 -0.06 11.60 21.94
CA ASN A 165 1.00 12.28 22.69
C ASN A 165 2.29 11.45 22.75
N GLN A 166 2.17 10.13 22.91
CA GLN A 166 3.32 9.23 22.93
C GLN A 166 4.02 9.21 21.57
N LEU A 167 3.26 9.08 20.48
CA LEU A 167 3.75 9.16 19.11
C LEU A 167 4.54 10.46 18.86
N LEU A 168 3.98 11.60 19.27
CA LEU A 168 4.66 12.89 19.13
C LEU A 168 5.90 12.99 20.01
N SER A 169 5.82 12.51 21.25
CA SER A 169 6.94 12.46 22.20
C SER A 169 8.13 11.71 21.59
N ASP A 170 7.86 10.52 21.04
CA ASP A 170 8.87 9.65 20.45
C ASP A 170 9.44 10.22 19.15
N ALA A 171 8.57 10.69 18.25
CA ALA A 171 8.98 11.28 16.97
C ALA A 171 9.78 12.58 17.12
N SER A 172 9.51 13.36 18.17
CA SER A 172 10.17 14.63 18.43
C SER A 172 11.34 14.55 19.42
N HIS A 173 11.56 13.36 20.01
CA HIS A 173 12.48 13.12 21.13
C HIS A 173 12.26 14.09 22.31
N MET A 174 11.00 14.47 22.55
CA MET A 174 10.62 15.29 23.69
C MET A 174 10.05 14.42 24.80
N HIS A 175 10.03 14.92 26.03
CA HIS A 175 9.27 14.30 27.11
C HIS A 175 7.76 14.48 26.87
N THR A 176 6.95 13.50 27.26
CA THR A 176 5.48 13.49 27.04
C THR A 176 4.77 14.72 27.61
N ALA A 177 5.29 15.27 28.71
CA ALA A 177 4.78 16.52 29.29
C ALA A 177 5.02 17.75 28.39
N THR A 178 6.11 17.76 27.62
CA THR A 178 6.47 18.85 26.71
C THR A 178 5.72 18.76 25.39
N SER A 179 5.47 17.55 24.88
CA SER A 179 4.70 17.33 23.65
C SER A 179 3.19 17.48 23.84
N ARG A 180 2.68 17.39 25.09
CA ARG A 180 1.24 17.37 25.38
C ARG A 180 0.43 18.52 24.76
N PRO A 181 0.86 19.80 24.81
CA PRO A 181 0.09 20.89 24.21
C PRO A 181 -0.08 20.72 22.69
N LEU A 182 0.99 20.32 22.00
CA LEU A 182 0.92 20.04 20.56
C LEU A 182 0.06 18.82 20.28
N ALA A 183 0.21 17.76 21.07
CA ALA A 183 -0.57 16.53 20.94
C ALA A 183 -2.07 16.75 21.13
N ASP A 184 -2.48 17.60 22.08
CA ASP A 184 -3.89 17.93 22.31
C ASP A 184 -4.50 18.69 21.12
N ILE A 185 -3.72 19.52 20.43
CA ILE A 185 -4.14 20.20 19.21
C ILE A 185 -4.24 19.20 18.06
N VAL A 186 -3.19 18.41 17.85
CA VAL A 186 -3.14 17.38 16.78
C VAL A 186 -4.28 16.38 16.95
N TYR A 187 -4.49 15.85 18.15
CA TYR A 187 -5.59 14.92 18.43
C TYR A 187 -6.96 15.56 18.17
N ARG A 188 -7.17 16.81 18.61
CA ARG A 188 -8.43 17.52 18.35
C ARG A 188 -8.70 17.69 16.85
N MET A 189 -7.66 17.99 16.06
CA MET A 189 -7.79 18.21 14.61
C MET A 189 -7.96 16.91 13.81
N THR A 190 -7.51 15.78 14.36
CA THR A 190 -7.38 14.52 13.58
C THR A 190 -8.24 13.38 14.13
N GLN A 191 -8.79 13.56 15.34
CA GLN A 191 -9.49 12.53 16.11
C GLN A 191 -8.70 11.22 16.24
N GLY A 192 -7.37 11.31 16.24
CA GLY A 192 -6.46 10.18 16.38
C GLY A 192 -6.28 9.32 15.13
N ASN A 193 -6.88 9.67 13.99
CA ASN A 193 -6.63 8.95 12.76
C ASN A 193 -5.16 9.12 12.34
N CYS A 194 -4.39 8.02 12.31
CA CYS A 194 -2.94 8.04 12.07
C CYS A 194 -2.56 8.80 10.79
N PHE A 195 -3.30 8.56 9.71
CA PHE A 195 -3.07 9.23 8.44
C PHE A 195 -3.26 10.75 8.59
N PHE A 196 -4.33 11.23 9.25
CA PHE A 196 -4.51 12.66 9.47
C PHE A 196 -3.50 13.26 10.45
N VAL A 197 -3.06 12.52 11.45
CA VAL A 197 -1.95 12.95 12.32
C VAL A 197 -0.72 13.26 11.49
N GLU A 198 -0.31 12.33 10.63
CA GLU A 198 0.84 12.52 9.74
C GLU A 198 0.63 13.69 8.77
N GLN A 199 -0.51 13.71 8.05
CA GLN A 199 -0.79 14.76 7.06
C GLN A 199 -0.88 16.15 7.69
N PHE A 200 -1.43 16.25 8.89
CA PHE A 200 -1.50 17.51 9.63
C PHE A 200 -0.12 17.96 10.09
N LEU A 201 0.69 17.09 10.70
CA LEU A 201 2.07 17.42 11.09
C LEU A 201 2.92 17.87 9.90
N ASN A 202 2.82 17.16 8.77
CA ASN A 202 3.51 17.53 7.53
C ASN A 202 3.06 18.91 7.04
N SER A 203 1.76 19.23 7.15
CA SER A 203 1.25 20.56 6.80
C SER A 203 1.82 21.66 7.71
N LEU A 204 1.93 21.42 9.02
CA LEU A 204 2.50 22.39 9.96
C LEU A 204 3.99 22.62 9.69
N CYS A 205 4.73 21.57 9.36
CA CYS A 205 6.14 21.68 8.96
C CYS A 205 6.31 22.49 7.68
N ARG A 206 5.51 22.18 6.65
CA ARG A 206 5.52 22.89 5.36
C ARG A 206 5.20 24.37 5.52
N ASP A 207 4.19 24.69 6.33
CA ASP A 207 3.73 26.05 6.56
C ASP A 207 4.58 26.79 7.61
N ARG A 208 5.66 26.16 8.09
CA ARG A 208 6.61 26.65 9.12
C ARG A 208 5.95 27.03 10.44
N LEU A 209 4.83 26.40 10.76
CA LEU A 209 4.13 26.52 12.04
C LEU A 209 4.69 25.54 13.07
N LEU A 210 5.29 24.45 12.61
CA LEU A 210 6.08 23.53 13.41
C LEU A 210 7.50 23.49 12.84
N TYR A 211 8.50 23.89 13.62
CA TYR A 211 9.87 23.94 13.13
C TYR A 211 10.89 23.76 14.26
N ARG A 212 12.11 23.41 13.88
CA ARG A 212 13.19 23.14 14.82
C ARG A 212 14.14 24.32 14.85
N ILE A 213 14.42 24.84 16.05
CA ILE A 213 15.43 25.88 16.26
C ILE A 213 16.62 25.31 17.02
N GLN A 214 17.80 25.84 16.75
CA GLN A 214 18.98 25.57 17.57
C GLN A 214 18.96 26.49 18.80
N SER A 215 18.99 25.91 19.99
CA SER A 215 19.07 26.68 21.23
C SER A 215 20.51 27.15 21.45
N ASN A 216 20.75 28.46 21.38
CA ASN A 216 22.05 29.07 21.73
C ASN A 216 22.16 29.41 23.24
N TYR A 217 21.26 28.88 24.05
CA TYR A 217 21.14 29.22 25.48
C TYR A 217 22.11 28.40 26.34
N ASP A 218 23.41 28.59 26.10
CA ASP A 218 24.46 28.47 27.12
C ASP A 218 25.74 29.11 26.56
N SER A 219 26.00 30.37 26.93
CA SER A 219 27.17 31.11 26.46
C SER A 219 28.49 30.63 27.07
N ASP A 220 28.47 29.63 27.96
CA ASP A 220 29.66 29.12 28.67
C ASP A 220 30.00 27.65 28.35
N ASN A 221 29.19 26.93 27.56
CA ASN A 221 29.48 25.56 27.17
C ASN A 221 29.21 25.33 25.68
N GLU A 222 30.26 25.45 24.87
CA GLU A 222 30.28 25.24 23.41
C GLU A 222 29.83 23.83 22.95
N LYS A 223 29.51 22.92 23.89
CA LYS A 223 29.26 21.50 23.64
C LYS A 223 27.79 21.08 23.57
N ASN A 224 26.81 21.92 23.94
CA ASN A 224 25.41 21.49 23.97
C ASN A 224 24.48 22.32 23.06
N LYS A 225 24.75 22.24 21.74
CA LYS A 225 23.86 22.77 20.71
C LYS A 225 22.69 21.81 20.49
N GLU A 226 21.66 21.91 21.33
CA GLU A 226 20.45 21.10 21.18
C GLU A 226 19.45 21.74 20.23
N TRP A 227 18.88 20.91 19.36
CA TRP A 227 17.77 21.27 18.51
C TRP A 227 16.46 21.11 19.28
N LYS A 228 15.65 22.17 19.34
CA LYS A 228 14.36 22.18 20.04
C LYS A 228 13.22 22.47 19.06
N TRP A 229 12.13 21.74 19.21
CA TRP A 229 10.89 22.02 18.48
C TRP A 229 10.22 23.28 19.02
N ARG A 230 9.69 24.09 18.11
CA ARG A 230 8.91 25.29 18.39
C ARG A 230 7.64 25.23 17.54
N TRP A 231 6.55 25.68 18.15
CA TRP A 231 5.27 25.86 17.49
C TRP A 231 4.54 27.04 18.12
N ASP A 232 3.61 27.63 17.37
CA ASP A 232 2.72 28.67 17.87
C ASP A 232 1.34 28.07 18.12
N GLU A 233 1.03 27.80 19.39
CA GLU A 233 -0.22 27.18 19.81
C GLU A 233 -1.45 28.03 19.46
N VAL A 234 -1.34 29.36 19.48
CA VAL A 234 -2.45 30.27 19.17
C VAL A 234 -2.76 30.20 17.68
N VAL A 235 -1.73 30.29 16.84
CA VAL A 235 -1.88 30.21 15.38
C VAL A 235 -2.42 28.84 14.97
N ILE A 236 -1.83 27.74 15.47
CA ILE A 236 -2.26 26.39 15.11
C ILE A 236 -3.67 26.10 15.61
N SER A 237 -4.02 26.54 16.82
CA SER A 237 -5.39 26.35 17.33
C SER A 237 -6.43 27.19 16.59
N SER A 238 -6.03 28.29 15.94
CA SER A 238 -6.89 29.14 15.12
C SER A 238 -7.00 28.69 13.66
N LEU A 239 -6.25 27.66 13.25
CA LEU A 239 -6.45 27.04 11.95
C LEU A 239 -7.84 26.41 11.96
N ASP A 240 -8.80 27.07 11.30
CA ASP A 240 -10.09 26.48 10.97
C ASP A 240 -9.81 25.32 10.01
N LEU A 241 -9.63 24.14 10.57
CA LEU A 241 -9.86 22.90 9.87
C LEU A 241 -11.36 22.63 10.05
N SER A 242 -12.17 23.19 9.15
CA SER A 242 -13.55 22.74 9.02
C SER A 242 -13.53 21.22 8.82
N ASP A 243 -14.45 20.57 9.53
CA ASP A 243 -14.51 19.13 9.71
C ASP A 243 -14.37 18.35 8.38
N ASN A 244 -13.45 17.36 8.40
CA ASN A 244 -13.33 16.18 7.53
C ASN A 244 -12.08 16.09 6.64
N VAL A 245 -11.68 14.82 6.45
CA VAL A 245 -10.77 14.25 5.44
C VAL A 245 -10.87 14.95 4.09
N VAL A 246 -12.11 15.23 3.69
CA VAL A 246 -12.47 15.81 2.41
C VAL A 246 -11.96 17.24 2.30
N ASP A 247 -11.98 18.04 3.37
CA ASP A 247 -11.56 19.44 3.32
C ASP A 247 -10.04 19.58 3.26
N LEU A 248 -9.29 18.69 3.93
CA LEU A 248 -7.83 18.66 3.84
C LEU A 248 -7.36 18.24 2.45
N LEU A 249 -7.98 17.18 1.89
CA LEU A 249 -7.70 16.71 0.54
C LEU A 249 -8.17 17.71 -0.52
N ALA A 250 -9.36 18.28 -0.36
CA ALA A 250 -9.87 19.36 -1.21
C ALA A 250 -8.95 20.58 -1.15
N GLY A 251 -8.44 20.95 0.02
CA GLY A 251 -7.45 22.01 0.19
C GLY A 251 -6.16 21.74 -0.59
N ARG A 252 -5.68 20.49 -0.62
CA ARG A 252 -4.51 20.09 -1.45
C ARG A 252 -4.82 20.17 -2.93
N ILE A 253 -5.94 19.57 -3.35
CA ILE A 253 -6.39 19.61 -4.74
C ILE A 253 -6.54 21.06 -5.20
N MET A 254 -7.08 21.94 -4.36
CA MET A 254 -7.26 23.36 -4.66
C MET A 254 -5.96 24.15 -4.78
N LYS A 255 -4.86 23.68 -4.17
CA LYS A 255 -3.51 24.27 -4.33
C LYS A 255 -2.83 23.83 -5.63
N LEU A 256 -3.32 22.79 -6.30
CA LEU A 256 -2.79 22.36 -7.59
C LEU A 256 -3.11 23.39 -8.69
N THR A 257 -2.31 23.37 -9.75
CA THR A 257 -2.57 24.22 -10.92
C THR A 257 -3.95 23.88 -11.53
N PRO A 258 -4.62 24.83 -12.19
CA PRO A 258 -5.90 24.56 -12.84
C PRO A 258 -5.86 23.35 -13.78
N TRP A 259 -4.75 23.17 -14.49
CA TRP A 259 -4.54 22.03 -15.37
C TRP A 259 -4.43 20.70 -14.61
N ALA A 260 -3.67 20.65 -13.50
CA ALA A 260 -3.55 19.43 -12.71
C ALA A 260 -4.88 19.02 -12.06
N ARG A 261 -5.71 20.00 -11.65
CA ARG A 261 -7.09 19.72 -11.20
C ARG A 261 -7.97 19.16 -12.30
N ASP A 262 -7.89 19.69 -13.51
CA ASP A 262 -8.66 19.18 -14.65
C ASP A 262 -8.27 17.73 -14.98
N VAL A 263 -6.97 17.40 -14.94
CA VAL A 263 -6.48 16.03 -15.15
C VAL A 263 -7.00 15.09 -14.06
N LEU A 264 -6.90 15.49 -12.78
CA LEU A 264 -7.41 14.70 -11.66
C LEU A 264 -8.93 14.48 -11.75
N GLN A 265 -9.68 15.48 -12.19
CA GLN A 265 -11.13 15.34 -12.36
C GLN A 265 -11.48 14.32 -13.44
N VAL A 266 -10.73 14.28 -14.54
CA VAL A 266 -10.90 13.27 -15.59
C VAL A 266 -10.48 11.89 -15.09
N ALA A 267 -9.34 11.80 -14.40
CA ALA A 267 -8.86 10.56 -13.78
C ALA A 267 -9.89 9.95 -12.82
N ALA A 268 -10.48 10.76 -11.96
CA ALA A 268 -11.50 10.33 -11.00
C ALA A 268 -12.78 9.79 -11.69
N CYS A 269 -13.06 10.17 -12.93
CA CYS A 269 -14.17 9.61 -13.72
C CYS A 269 -13.82 8.27 -14.39
N ILE A 270 -12.53 7.91 -14.51
CA ILE A 270 -12.10 6.64 -15.12
C ILE A 270 -12.16 5.51 -14.09
N GLY A 271 -11.71 5.78 -12.85
CA GLY A 271 -11.73 4.83 -11.73
C GLY A 271 -10.46 4.91 -10.87
N SER A 272 -10.36 4.04 -9.86
CA SER A 272 -9.23 3.96 -8.92
C SER A 272 -7.91 3.54 -9.56
N THR A 273 -7.99 2.78 -10.66
CA THR A 273 -6.83 2.32 -11.42
C THR A 273 -7.05 2.56 -12.91
N PHE A 274 -6.05 3.12 -13.59
CA PHE A 274 -6.06 3.36 -15.03
C PHE A 274 -4.64 3.47 -15.56
N ASP A 275 -4.46 3.12 -16.84
CA ASP A 275 -3.20 3.37 -17.53
C ASP A 275 -3.14 4.80 -18.10
N ILE A 276 -1.92 5.31 -18.30
CA ILE A 276 -1.71 6.67 -18.76
C ILE A 276 -2.20 6.91 -20.19
N ALA A 277 -2.26 5.88 -21.03
CA ALA A 277 -2.74 6.00 -22.40
C ALA A 277 -4.26 6.20 -22.42
N THR A 278 -5.00 5.51 -21.55
CA THR A 278 -6.43 5.71 -21.33
C THR A 278 -6.71 7.12 -20.81
N LEU A 279 -5.94 7.60 -19.82
CA LEU A 279 -6.09 8.97 -19.31
C LEU A 279 -5.84 10.02 -20.40
N GLN A 280 -4.76 9.87 -21.18
CA GLN A 280 -4.44 10.77 -22.29
C GLN A 280 -5.55 10.80 -23.35
N LEU A 281 -6.08 9.62 -23.72
CA LEU A 281 -7.12 9.51 -24.72
C LEU A 281 -8.42 10.19 -24.30
N VAL A 282 -8.83 10.03 -23.03
CA VAL A 282 -10.03 10.69 -22.49
C VAL A 282 -9.80 12.19 -22.33
N PHE A 283 -8.62 12.61 -21.85
CA PHE A 283 -8.28 14.02 -21.66
C PHE A 283 -8.21 14.79 -22.98
N ASP A 284 -7.58 14.22 -24.02
CA ASP A 284 -7.49 14.82 -25.36
C ASP A 284 -8.84 14.88 -26.10
N SER A 285 -9.77 13.99 -25.75
CA SER A 285 -11.12 13.95 -26.30
C SER A 285 -12.05 15.01 -25.68
N GLY A 286 -11.68 15.55 -24.51
CA GLY A 286 -12.54 16.39 -23.66
C GLY A 286 -12.69 17.85 -24.06
N ASP A 287 -11.64 18.58 -24.46
CA ASP A 287 -11.75 19.98 -24.90
C ASP A 287 -10.45 20.51 -25.56
N LYS A 288 -10.50 20.83 -26.86
CA LYS A 288 -9.33 21.36 -27.62
C LYS A 288 -8.92 22.79 -27.22
N ARG A 289 -9.60 23.43 -26.26
CA ARG A 289 -9.37 24.83 -25.86
C ARG A 289 -8.58 25.03 -24.57
N ARG A 290 -8.25 23.96 -23.83
CA ARG A 290 -7.55 24.02 -22.53
C ARG A 290 -6.06 23.66 -22.60
N ARG A 291 -5.41 23.89 -23.74
CA ARG A 291 -3.95 23.77 -23.82
C ARG A 291 -3.32 24.95 -23.06
N PRO A 292 -2.32 24.72 -22.19
CA PRO A 292 -1.63 25.82 -21.54
C PRO A 292 -0.99 26.73 -22.59
N SER A 293 -1.18 28.05 -22.43
CA SER A 293 -0.37 29.02 -23.16
C SER A 293 1.10 28.78 -22.82
N ALA A 294 2.00 28.88 -23.81
CA ALA A 294 3.43 28.57 -23.73
C ALA A 294 4.24 29.26 -22.59
N GLY A 295 3.62 30.09 -21.75
CA GLY A 295 4.22 30.77 -20.60
C GLY A 295 4.23 29.98 -19.28
N CYS A 296 3.56 28.83 -19.15
CA CYS A 296 3.62 28.00 -17.93
C CYS A 296 4.82 27.01 -17.89
N TYR A 297 5.54 26.86 -19.00
CA TYR A 297 6.63 25.88 -19.16
C TYR A 297 7.97 26.30 -18.54
N SER A 298 8.05 27.44 -17.83
CA SER A 298 9.34 28.00 -17.43
C SER A 298 9.90 27.54 -16.09
N PHE A 299 9.21 26.69 -15.32
CA PHE A 299 9.67 26.32 -13.96
C PHE A 299 10.52 25.04 -13.89
N ALA A 300 10.66 24.26 -14.97
CA ALA A 300 11.33 22.96 -14.91
C ALA A 300 12.55 22.78 -15.85
N SER A 301 12.98 23.81 -16.58
CA SER A 301 13.98 23.67 -17.66
C SER A 301 15.13 24.65 -17.53
N GLN A 302 15.85 24.60 -16.40
CA GLN A 302 17.16 25.25 -16.26
C GLN A 302 18.31 24.25 -16.11
N LYS A 303 18.34 23.23 -16.98
CA LYS A 303 19.58 22.58 -17.42
C LYS A 303 19.30 21.67 -18.63
N ARG A 304 19.53 22.20 -19.83
CA ARG A 304 20.09 21.53 -21.04
C ARG A 304 19.68 22.33 -22.27
N ARG A 305 20.62 23.13 -22.79
CA ARG A 305 20.57 23.58 -24.18
C ARG A 305 21.11 22.48 -25.09
N ASP A 306 20.51 22.47 -26.27
CA ASP A 306 21.00 21.99 -27.56
C ASP A 306 21.12 20.48 -27.78
N THR A 307 20.10 19.90 -28.43
CA THR A 307 20.14 19.61 -29.88
C THR A 307 18.79 19.10 -30.35
N GLY A 308 18.33 19.63 -31.49
CA GLY A 308 16.96 19.52 -31.99
C GLY A 308 16.60 18.19 -32.65
N GLY A 309 15.30 17.96 -32.77
CA GLY A 309 14.71 16.96 -33.65
C GLY A 309 13.52 16.25 -33.04
N ASN A 310 12.30 16.72 -33.37
CA ASN A 310 11.02 16.03 -33.24
C ASN A 310 10.57 15.68 -31.79
N LYS A 311 10.07 16.68 -31.04
CA LYS A 311 9.76 16.56 -29.59
C LYS A 311 8.30 16.81 -29.17
N ASP A 312 7.47 17.41 -30.02
CA ASP A 312 6.14 17.93 -29.62
C ASP A 312 5.03 16.89 -29.32
N LYS A 313 5.34 15.58 -29.28
CA LYS A 313 4.40 14.53 -28.81
C LYS A 313 4.98 13.60 -27.73
N LYS A 314 6.27 13.70 -27.46
CA LYS A 314 6.95 12.92 -26.41
C LYS A 314 7.08 13.72 -25.10
N GLU A 315 7.10 15.05 -25.19
CA GLU A 315 7.23 15.93 -24.02
C GLU A 315 5.95 16.01 -23.17
N ASP A 316 4.75 15.97 -23.78
CA ASP A 316 3.48 16.03 -23.04
C ASP A 316 3.24 14.80 -22.12
N GLY A 317 3.75 13.61 -22.52
CA GLY A 317 3.65 12.39 -21.72
C GLY A 317 4.66 12.31 -20.57
N GLU A 318 5.86 12.87 -20.75
CA GLU A 318 6.89 12.94 -19.70
C GLU A 318 6.52 13.94 -18.59
N GLU A 319 5.76 14.99 -18.90
CA GLU A 319 5.27 15.96 -17.91
C GLU A 319 4.09 15.43 -17.07
N LEU A 320 3.18 14.64 -17.67
CA LEU A 320 2.14 13.92 -16.93
C LEU A 320 2.72 12.88 -15.96
N CYS A 321 3.75 12.14 -16.38
CA CYS A 321 4.49 11.23 -15.51
C CYS A 321 5.11 11.96 -14.32
N LYS A 322 5.77 13.10 -14.53
CA LYS A 322 6.37 13.88 -13.43
C LYS A 322 5.35 14.43 -12.44
N ILE A 323 4.16 14.79 -12.90
CA ILE A 323 3.10 15.33 -12.04
C ILE A 323 2.41 14.21 -11.27
N LEU A 324 2.26 13.02 -11.86
CA LEU A 324 1.83 11.82 -11.14
C LEU A 324 2.91 11.35 -10.16
N GLU A 325 4.19 11.39 -10.51
CA GLU A 325 5.31 11.15 -9.57
C GLU A 325 5.31 12.15 -8.42
N LEU A 326 5.05 13.44 -8.66
CA LEU A 326 4.88 14.45 -7.60
C LEU A 326 3.61 14.21 -6.76
N ALA A 327 2.53 13.70 -7.35
CA ALA A 327 1.32 13.33 -6.61
C ALA A 327 1.53 12.06 -5.76
N VAL A 328 2.35 11.13 -6.24
CA VAL A 328 2.83 9.94 -5.50
C VAL A 328 3.76 10.38 -4.35
N GLU A 329 4.72 11.28 -4.60
CA GLU A 329 5.63 11.82 -3.58
C GLU A 329 4.91 12.65 -2.52
N GLU A 330 3.78 13.29 -2.85
CA GLU A 330 2.94 14.08 -1.93
C GLU A 330 1.79 13.25 -1.28
N GLY A 331 1.77 11.92 -1.47
CA GLY A 331 0.84 11.00 -0.82
C GLY A 331 -0.63 11.18 -1.24
N LEU A 332 -0.89 11.58 -2.49
CA LEU A 332 -2.24 11.81 -3.03
C LEU A 332 -2.82 10.59 -3.76
N VAL A 333 -2.07 9.49 -3.90
CA VAL A 333 -2.49 8.31 -4.66
C VAL A 333 -3.45 7.42 -3.87
N ASP A 334 -3.44 7.47 -2.54
CA ASP A 334 -4.38 6.71 -1.69
C ASP A 334 -5.82 7.28 -1.70
N VAL A 335 -6.12 8.22 -2.60
CA VAL A 335 -7.38 8.99 -2.66
C VAL A 335 -8.21 8.68 -3.93
N ILE A 336 -7.69 7.91 -4.88
CA ILE A 336 -8.43 7.47 -6.08
C ILE A 336 -8.74 5.98 -5.94
#